data_AF-A0AAW3GPN3-F1
#
_entry.id   AF-A0AAW3GPN3-F1
#
_cell.length_a   1.000
_cell.length_b   1.000
_cell.length_c   1.000
_cell.angle_alpha   90.00
_cell.angle_beta   90.00
_cell.angle_gamma   90.00
#
_symmetry.space_group_name_H-M   'P 1'
#
loop_
_entity.id
_entity.type
_entity.pdbx_description
1 polymer ?
#
loop_
_entity_poly.entity_id
_entity_poly.type
_entity_poly.pdbx_seq_one_letter_code
_entity_poly.pdbx_strand_id
1 'polypeptide(L)'
;MDNNNCFQHTQRLRELIELEYPEQKNYSGVLRDIYILTNDIDNNRIVGNINFSSLARQFVDDTTQYDSPILKALKDLEVCLNKKRR
;
A
#
# COMPACT_ATOMS: atom_id res chain seq x y z
N MET A 1 -17.34 -17.48 7.74
CA MET A 1 -16.86 -16.14 8.12
C MET A 1 -15.87 -15.71 7.07
N ASP A 2 -16.37 -15.14 5.98
CA ASP A 2 -15.51 -14.66 4.89
C ASP A 2 -14.92 -13.31 5.31
N ASN A 3 -13.84 -13.36 6.09
CA ASN A 3 -13.11 -12.21 6.59
C ASN A 3 -12.44 -11.48 5.42
N ASN A 4 -13.19 -10.68 4.67
CA ASN A 4 -12.82 -9.34 4.17
C ASN A 4 -11.31 -9.07 3.86
N ASN A 5 -10.61 -9.95 3.14
CA ASN A 5 -9.18 -10.19 3.44
C ASN A 5 -8.13 -9.33 2.72
N CYS A 6 -8.40 -8.06 2.40
CA CYS A 6 -7.32 -7.14 2.01
C CYS A 6 -6.68 -6.44 3.20
N PHE A 7 -7.32 -6.51 4.38
CA PHE A 7 -6.83 -5.96 5.65
C PHE A 7 -5.44 -6.49 6.03
N GLN A 8 -5.16 -7.76 5.76
CA GLN A 8 -3.83 -8.33 6.03
C GLN A 8 -2.74 -7.66 5.17
N HIS A 9 -3.06 -7.30 3.92
CA HIS A 9 -2.13 -6.64 3.02
C HIS A 9 -1.94 -5.16 3.37
N THR A 10 -2.99 -4.46 3.79
CA THR A 10 -2.90 -3.06 4.25
C THR A 10 -2.14 -2.96 5.57
N GLN A 11 -2.39 -3.84 6.54
CA GLN A 11 -1.61 -3.94 7.78
C GLN A 11 -0.14 -4.19 7.49
N ARG A 12 0.17 -5.17 6.64
CA ARG A 12 1.55 -5.48 6.27
C ARG A 12 2.29 -4.30 5.66
N LEU A 13 1.62 -3.54 4.78
CA LEU A 13 2.19 -2.32 4.19
C LEU A 13 2.50 -1.27 5.26
N ARG A 14 1.59 -1.02 6.20
CA ARG A 14 1.84 -0.07 7.29
C ARG A 14 2.99 -0.50 8.19
N GLU A 15 3.04 -1.77 8.59
CA GLU A 15 4.14 -2.31 9.39
C GLU A 15 5.49 -2.10 8.71
N LEU A 16 5.59 -2.38 7.40
CA LEU A 16 6.83 -2.19 6.65
C LEU A 16 7.23 -0.72 6.55
N ILE A 17 6.27 0.18 6.32
CA ILE A 17 6.53 1.63 6.29
C ILE A 17 6.98 2.11 7.68
N GLU A 18 6.34 1.67 8.76
CA GLU A 18 6.72 2.08 10.11
C GLU A 18 8.08 1.51 10.54
N LEU A 19 8.44 0.32 10.06
CA LEU A 19 9.71 -0.32 10.34
C LEU A 19 10.88 0.28 9.56
N GLU A 20 10.71 0.43 8.24
CA GLU A 20 11.79 0.85 7.33
C GLU A 20 11.85 2.37 7.15
N TYR A 21 10.72 3.06 7.32
CA TYR A 21 10.56 4.50 7.05
C TYR A 21 9.71 5.21 8.11
N PRO A 22 10.07 5.13 9.40
CA PRO A 22 9.22 5.56 10.52
C PRO A 22 8.73 7.01 10.45
N GLU A 23 9.56 7.89 9.88
CA GLU A 23 9.25 9.32 9.77
C GLU A 23 8.47 9.68 8.49
N GLN A 24 8.56 8.86 7.44
CA GLN A 24 8.03 9.19 6.11
C GLN A 24 6.50 9.18 6.05
N LYS A 25 5.82 8.58 7.03
CA LYS A 25 4.36 8.71 7.18
C LYS A 25 3.90 10.16 7.44
N ASN A 26 4.81 11.02 7.93
CA ASN A 26 4.52 12.41 8.27
C ASN A 26 4.93 13.41 7.17
N TYR A 27 5.70 12.98 6.18
CA TYR A 27 6.21 13.84 5.10
C TYR A 27 5.48 13.58 3.78
N SER A 28 5.46 14.58 2.89
CA SER A 28 4.91 14.39 1.53
C SER A 28 5.76 13.37 0.75
N GLY A 29 5.12 12.45 0.04
CA GLY A 29 5.80 11.47 -0.79
C GLY A 29 5.01 10.18 -0.92
N VAL A 30 5.50 9.30 -1.78
CA VAL A 30 4.81 8.04 -2.12
C VAL A 30 4.58 7.13 -0.91
N LEU A 31 5.50 7.13 0.07
CA LEU A 31 5.36 6.36 1.31
C LEU A 31 4.15 6.81 2.14
N ARG A 32 3.93 8.13 2.25
CA ARG A 32 2.75 8.68 2.90
C ARG A 32 1.48 8.38 2.11
N ASP A 33 1.54 8.46 0.78
CA ASP A 33 0.37 8.17 -0.08
C ASP A 33 -0.05 6.70 0.05
N ILE A 34 0.91 5.78 0.07
CA ILE A 34 0.67 4.35 0.35
C ILE A 34 0.08 4.18 1.75
N TYR A 35 0.63 4.86 2.76
CA TYR A 35 0.12 4.79 4.13
C TYR A 35 -1.32 5.30 4.24
N ILE A 36 -1.67 6.43 3.62
CA ILE A 36 -3.05 6.95 3.58
C ILE A 36 -3.97 5.98 2.86
N LEU A 37 -3.55 5.45 1.71
CA LEU A 37 -4.30 4.48 0.94
C LEU A 37 -4.69 3.25 1.79
N THR A 38 -3.74 2.71 2.55
CA THR A 38 -4.01 1.56 3.44
C THR A 38 -5.05 1.87 4.51
N ASN A 39 -5.02 3.09 5.07
CA ASN A 39 -6.04 3.54 6.03
C ASN A 39 -7.40 3.71 5.37
N ASP A 40 -7.46 4.28 4.17
CA ASP A 40 -8.72 4.48 3.47
C ASP A 40 -9.40 3.16 3.10
N ILE A 41 -8.62 2.16 2.67
CA ILE A 41 -9.10 0.80 2.40
C ILE A 41 -9.67 0.16 3.68
N ASP A 42 -8.94 0.23 4.80
CA ASP A 42 -9.38 -0.38 6.06
C ASP A 42 -10.62 0.27 6.65
N ASN A 43 -10.79 1.56 6.42
CA ASN A 43 -11.96 2.31 6.87
C ASN A 43 -13.12 2.25 5.86
N ASN A 44 -13.07 1.37 4.85
CA ASN A 44 -14.06 1.26 3.77
C ASN A 44 -14.41 2.60 3.12
N ARG A 45 -13.45 3.53 3.04
CA ARG A 45 -13.65 4.79 2.32
C ARG A 45 -13.68 4.52 0.82
N ILE A 46 -14.33 5.40 0.06
CA ILE A 46 -14.40 5.26 -1.40
C ILE A 46 -12.99 5.47 -1.97
N VAL A 47 -12.33 4.36 -2.30
CA VAL A 47 -11.05 4.38 -2.99
C VAL A 47 -11.31 4.26 -4.48
N GLY A 48 -10.92 5.28 -5.24
CA GLY A 48 -11.08 5.33 -6.70
C GLY A 48 -10.26 4.26 -7.43
N ASN A 49 -10.02 4.48 -8.72
CA ASN A 49 -9.10 3.60 -9.44
C ASN A 49 -7.66 3.86 -8.96
N ILE A 50 -7.08 2.90 -8.24
CA ILE A 50 -5.71 2.98 -7.72
C ILE A 50 -4.76 2.54 -8.83
N ASN A 51 -3.77 3.38 -9.16
CA ASN A 51 -2.69 3.00 -10.07
C ASN A 51 -1.49 2.46 -9.28
N PHE A 52 -1.53 1.16 -8.98
CA PHE A 52 -0.45 0.47 -8.23
C PHE A 52 0.90 0.53 -8.94
N SER A 53 0.93 0.50 -10.27
CA SER A 53 2.18 0.63 -11.04
C SER A 53 2.84 2.00 -10.87
N SER A 54 2.05 3.07 -10.73
CA SER A 54 2.57 4.41 -10.46
C SER A 54 3.14 4.50 -9.05
N LEU A 55 2.44 3.96 -8.06
CA LEU A 55 2.91 3.90 -6.68
C LEU A 55 4.22 3.12 -6.57
N ALA A 56 4.32 1.97 -7.24
CA ALA A 56 5.54 1.17 -7.26
C ALA A 56 6.71 1.91 -7.91
N ARG A 57 6.48 2.60 -9.04
CA ARG A 57 7.52 3.38 -9.72
C ARG A 57 8.01 4.53 -8.85
N GLN A 58 7.10 5.34 -8.31
CA GLN A 58 7.45 6.45 -7.42
C GLN A 58 8.19 5.97 -6.17
N PHE A 59 7.80 4.83 -5.60
CA PHE A 59 8.52 4.22 -4.48
C PHE A 59 9.97 3.92 -4.85
N VAL A 60 10.21 3.31 -6.01
CA VAL A 60 11.56 3.01 -6.49
C VAL A 60 12.34 4.29 -6.80
N ASP A 61 11.70 5.29 -7.40
CA ASP A 61 12.35 6.57 -7.72
C ASP A 61 12.77 7.32 -6.44
N ASP A 62 11.91 7.33 -5.42
CA ASP A 62 12.14 8.04 -4.15
C ASP A 62 13.15 7.31 -3.24
N THR A 63 13.11 5.96 -3.22
CA THR A 63 13.88 5.16 -2.25
C THR A 63 15.08 4.43 -2.86
N THR A 64 15.11 4.27 -4.18
CA THR A 64 16.05 3.41 -4.92
C THR A 64 15.99 1.92 -4.56
N GLN A 65 14.94 1.48 -3.84
CA GLN A 65 14.82 0.08 -3.38
C GLN A 65 13.97 -0.77 -4.33
N TYR A 66 14.63 -1.46 -5.26
CA TYR A 66 13.97 -2.31 -6.25
C TYR A 66 13.47 -3.66 -5.70
N ASP A 67 14.07 -4.15 -4.62
CA ASP A 67 13.74 -5.44 -4.00
C ASP A 67 12.99 -5.30 -2.66
N SER A 68 12.45 -4.10 -2.38
CA SER A 68 11.77 -3.84 -1.11
C SER A 68 10.54 -4.75 -0.92
N PRO A 69 10.33 -5.30 0.30
CA PRO A 69 9.10 -6.03 0.63
C PRO A 69 7.84 -5.17 0.46
N ILE A 70 7.95 -3.83 0.48
CA ILE A 70 6.83 -2.92 0.22
C ILE A 70 6.28 -3.10 -1.20
N LEU A 71 7.14 -3.28 -2.20
CA LEU A 71 6.73 -3.51 -3.60
C LEU A 71 5.93 -4.80 -3.75
N LYS A 72 6.37 -5.86 -3.06
CA LYS A 72 5.64 -7.14 -3.03
C LYS A 72 4.27 -6.97 -2.36
N ALA A 73 4.22 -6.30 -1.21
CA ALA A 73 2.98 -6.09 -0.47
C ALA A 73 1.98 -5.19 -1.25
N LEU A 74 2.47 -4.20 -2.01
CA LEU A 74 1.65 -3.40 -2.94
C LEU A 74 1.00 -4.27 -4.02
N LYS A 75 1.77 -5.19 -4.61
CA LYS A 75 1.26 -6.12 -5.63
C LYS A 75 0.22 -7.08 -5.06
N ASP A 76 0.45 -7.59 -3.85
CA ASP A 76 -0.51 -8.47 -3.19
C ASP A 76 -1.82 -7.73 -2.89
N LEU A 77 -1.75 -6.46 -2.47
CA LEU A 77 -2.92 -5.61 -2.27
C LEU A 77 -3.69 -5.37 -3.58
N GLU A 78 -2.99 -5.07 -4.68
CA GLU A 78 -3.59 -4.91 -6.02
C GLU A 78 -4.39 -6.16 -6.42
N VAL A 79 -3.78 -7.34 -6.29
CA VAL A 79 -4.42 -8.62 -6.61
C VAL A 79 -5.65 -8.84 -5.73
N CYS A 80 -5.57 -8.52 -4.44
CA CYS A 80 -6.69 -8.66 -3.52
C CYS A 80 -7.87 -7.76 -3.90
N LEU A 81 -7.61 -6.48 -4.20
CA LEU A 81 -8.66 -5.53 -4.58
C LEU A 81 -9.27 -5.86 -5.95
N ASN A 82 -8.47 -6.34 -6.91
CA ASN A 82 -8.97 -6.75 -8.22
C ASN A 82 -9.81 -8.02 -8.17
N LYS A 83 -9.54 -8.94 -7.23
CA LYS A 83 -10.42 -10.10 -6.97
C LYS A 83 -11.79 -9.70 -6.44
N LYS A 84 -11.90 -8.61 -5.67
CA LYS A 84 -13.18 -8.11 -5.16
C LYS A 84 -14.05 -7.41 -6.22
N ARG A 85 -13.45 -6.95 -7.32
CA ARG A 85 -14.16 -6.23 -8.40
C ARG A 85 -14.73 -7.16 -9.48
N ARG A 86 -14.42 -8.46 -9.43
CA ARG A 86 -15.00 -9.51 -10.28
C ARG A 86 -16.13 -10.22 -9.55
#